data_AF-A0A517QKZ3-F1
#
_entry.id   AF-A0A517QKZ3-F1
#
_cell.length_a   1.000
_cell.length_b   1.000
_cell.length_c   1.000
_cell.angle_alpha   90.00
_cell.angle_beta   90.00
_cell.angle_gamma   90.00
#
_symmetry.space_group_name_H-M   'P 1'
#
loop_
_entity.id
_entity.type
_entity.pdbx_description
1 polymer ?
#
loop_
_entity_poly.entity_id
_entity_poly.type
_entity_poly.pdbx_seq_one_letter_code
_entity_poly.pdbx_strand_id
1 'polypeptide(L)' 'MIRGDLALAGIPFETEEVQLDFFSLRYSDVSRLASVGIPPMTAQELGWHSKLKLMLNFHIHLRLSGLSMVVDFVLSPD' A
#
# COMPACT_ATOMS: atom_id res chain seq x y z
N MET A 1 7.47 -2.79 -21.58
CA MET A 1 8.26 -2.07 -20.55
C MET A 1 8.10 -2.76 -19.20
N ILE A 2 6.92 -2.76 -18.55
CA ILE A 2 6.78 -3.37 -17.20
C ILE A 2 7.22 -4.85 -17.08
N ARG A 3 6.87 -5.72 -18.05
CA ARG A 3 7.27 -7.15 -18.03
C ARG A 3 8.79 -7.35 -18.10
N GLY A 4 9.49 -6.51 -18.84
CA GLY A 4 10.95 -6.58 -18.97
C GLY A 4 11.65 -6.14 -17.68
N ASP A 5 11.18 -5.03 -17.10
CA ASP A 5 11.72 -4.50 -15.84
C ASP A 5 11.46 -5.47 -14.68
N LEU A 6 10.27 -6.09 -14.62
CA LEU A 6 9.93 -7.11 -13.63
C LEU A 6 10.80 -8.37 -13.78
N ALA A 7 11.06 -8.83 -15.00
CA ALA A 7 11.95 -9.96 -15.25
C ALA A 7 13.39 -9.68 -14.82
N LEU A 8 13.91 -8.47 -15.07
CA LEU A 8 15.24 -8.05 -14.59
C LEU A 8 15.31 -7.94 -13.06
N ALA A 9 14.21 -7.52 -12.42
CA ALA A 9 14.11 -7.44 -10.97
C ALA A 9 13.82 -8.79 -10.29
N GLY A 10 13.60 -9.87 -11.05
CA GLY A 10 13.22 -11.18 -10.52
C GLY A 10 11.82 -11.22 -9.92
N ILE A 11 10.94 -10.30 -10.31
CA ILE A 11 9.56 -10.21 -9.80
C ILE A 11 8.62 -10.90 -10.80
N PRO A 12 7.82 -11.89 -10.38
CA PRO A 12 6.87 -12.54 -11.26
C PRO A 12 5.77 -11.56 -11.68
N PHE A 13 5.53 -11.46 -12.98
CA PHE A 13 4.48 -10.59 -13.52
C PHE A 13 3.07 -11.04 -13.14
N GLU A 14 2.86 -12.34 -12.96
CA GLU A 14 1.58 -12.95 -12.61
C GLU A 14 1.84 -14.09 -11.63
N THR A 15 1.01 -14.17 -10.59
CA THR A 15 0.96 -15.26 -9.62
C THR A 15 -0.44 -15.89 -9.66
N GLU A 16 -0.67 -16.95 -8.89
CA GLU A 16 -2.01 -17.55 -8.77
C GLU A 16 -3.07 -16.58 -8.22
N GLU A 17 -2.63 -15.51 -7.55
CA GLU A 17 -3.50 -14.57 -6.83
C GLU A 17 -3.63 -13.22 -7.54
N VAL A 18 -2.59 -12.76 -8.25
CA VAL A 18 -2.53 -11.39 -8.76
C VAL A 18 -1.69 -11.23 -10.02
N GLN A 19 -2.06 -10.24 -10.82
CA GLN A 19 -1.28 -9.77 -11.97
C GLN A 19 -0.70 -8.38 -11.67
N LEU A 20 0.59 -8.17 -11.95
CA LEU A 20 1.25 -6.88 -11.81
C LEU A 20 1.07 -6.04 -13.07
N ASP A 21 0.35 -4.94 -12.96
CA ASP A 21 0.27 -3.91 -13.98
C ASP A 21 0.67 -2.53 -13.40
N PHE A 22 0.52 -1.47 -14.18
CA PHE A 22 0.83 -0.12 -13.72
C PHE A 22 -0.09 0.35 -12.58
N PHE A 23 -1.31 -0.18 -12.49
CA PHE A 23 -2.19 0.10 -11.36
C PHE A 23 -1.72 -0.64 -10.11
N SER A 24 -1.24 -1.88 -10.21
CA SER A 24 -0.64 -2.65 -9.11
C SER A 24 0.55 -1.91 -8.47
N LEU A 25 1.35 -1.19 -9.27
CA LEU A 25 2.41 -0.32 -8.76
C LEU A 25 1.86 0.87 -7.95
N ARG A 26 0.80 1.53 -8.46
CA ARG A 26 0.14 2.62 -7.72
C ARG A 26 -0.47 2.14 -6.40
N TYR A 27 -1.05 0.95 -6.37
CA TYR A 27 -1.51 0.32 -5.13
C TYR A 27 -0.37 0.14 -4.13
N SER A 28 0.79 -0.34 -4.61
CA SER A 28 1.97 -0.57 -3.80
C SER A 28 2.54 0.73 -3.22
N ASP A 29 2.61 1.80 -4.02
CA ASP A 29 3.12 3.10 -3.59
C ASP A 29 2.24 3.72 -2.50
N VAL A 30 0.91 3.75 -2.71
CA VAL A 30 -0.03 4.32 -1.73
C VAL A 30 -0.05 3.49 -0.44
N SER A 31 -0.01 2.16 -0.54
CA SER A 31 0.12 1.28 0.63
C SER A 31 1.40 1.57 1.42
N ARG A 32 2.51 1.82 0.72
CA ARG A 32 3.80 2.15 1.35
C ARG A 32 3.78 3.52 2.03
N LEU A 33 3.15 4.52 1.42
CA LEU A 33 2.99 5.83 2.07
C LEU A 33 2.19 5.71 3.37
N ALA A 34 1.11 4.92 3.35
CA ALA A 34 0.31 4.67 4.55
C ALA A 34 1.07 3.89 5.63
N SER A 35 1.90 2.91 5.25
CA SER A 35 2.64 2.09 6.24
C SER A 35 3.71 2.85 7.01
N VAL A 36 4.17 4.01 6.51
CA VAL A 36 5.17 4.86 7.18
C VAL A 36 4.50 5.88 8.12
N GLY A 37 3.17 5.82 8.28
CA GLY A 37 2.42 6.68 9.21
C GLY A 37 2.07 8.06 8.63
N ILE A 38 2.12 8.23 7.31
CA ILE A 38 1.69 9.48 6.65
C ILE A 38 0.17 9.63 6.86
N PRO A 39 -0.32 10.86 7.15
CA PRO A 39 -1.75 11.12 7.28
C PRO A 39 -2.52 10.66 6.02
N PRO A 40 -3.69 10.02 6.17
CA PRO A 40 -4.46 9.53 5.03
C PRO A 40 -4.79 10.61 3.98
N MET A 41 -5.05 11.84 4.40
CA MET A 41 -5.29 12.96 3.48
C MET A 41 -4.05 13.30 2.65
N THR A 42 -2.85 13.26 3.24
CA THR A 42 -1.59 13.46 2.52
C THR A 42 -1.33 12.32 1.53
N ALA A 43 -1.58 11.07 1.93
CA ALA A 43 -1.48 9.93 1.02
C ALA A 43 -2.51 10.01 -0.12
N GLN A 44 -3.71 10.54 0.15
CA GLN A 44 -4.74 10.78 -0.87
C GLN A 44 -4.29 11.83 -1.90
N GLU A 45 -3.71 12.93 -1.44
CA GLU A 45 -3.17 13.99 -2.30
C GLU A 45 -2.01 13.48 -3.14
N LEU A 46 -1.04 12.78 -2.55
CA LEU A 46 0.09 12.20 -3.27
C LEU A 46 -0.33 11.12 -4.27
N GLY A 47 -1.34 10.33 -3.92
CA GLY A 47 -1.90 9.30 -4.78
C GLY A 47 -2.93 9.81 -5.78
N TRP A 48 -3.21 11.12 -5.85
CA TRP A 48 -4.24 11.73 -6.72
C TRP A 48 -5.59 11.02 -6.69
N HIS A 49 -6.05 10.63 -5.50
CA HIS A 49 -7.35 9.99 -5.32
C HIS A 49 -8.43 11.03 -5.05
N SER A 50 -9.46 11.05 -5.89
CA SER A 50 -10.59 11.99 -5.76
C SER A 50 -11.45 11.73 -4.52
N LYS A 51 -11.47 10.51 -3.99
CA LYS A 51 -12.24 10.13 -2.80
C LYS A 51 -11.36 9.38 -1.81
N LEU A 52 -11.31 9.86 -0.57
CA LEU A 52 -10.58 9.21 0.52
C LEU A 52 -11.03 7.74 0.72
N LYS A 53 -12.33 7.46 0.57
CA LYS A 53 -12.90 6.11 0.69
C LYS A 53 -12.30 5.11 -0.30
N LEU A 54 -11.94 5.55 -1.52
CA LEU A 54 -11.28 4.67 -2.50
C LEU A 54 -9.89 4.28 -2.04
N MET A 55 -9.20 5.23 -1.41
CA MET A 55 -7.83 5.08 -0.95
C MET A 55 -7.78 4.16 0.29
N LEU A 56 -8.63 4.42 1.30
CA LEU A 56 -8.72 3.60 2.51
C LEU A 56 -9.21 2.17 2.25
N ASN A 57 -10.22 1.98 1.39
CA ASN A 57 -10.85 0.66 1.23
C ASN A 57 -10.13 -0.25 0.23
N PHE A 58 -9.46 0.33 -0.77
CA PHE A 58 -8.91 -0.45 -1.88
C PHE A 58 -7.40 -0.29 -2.04
N HIS A 59 -6.79 0.79 -1.52
CA HIS A 59 -5.38 1.09 -1.81
C HIS A 59 -4.43 1.00 -0.62
N ILE A 60 -4.97 0.96 0.61
CA ILE A 60 -4.17 0.74 1.82
C ILE A 60 -4.38 -0.70 2.28
N HIS A 61 -3.36 -1.52 2.10
CA HIS A 61 -3.30 -2.86 2.68
C HIS A 61 -2.31 -2.87 3.86
N LEU A 62 -2.77 -2.41 5.03
CA LEU A 62 -2.01 -2.56 6.27
C LEU A 62 -2.10 -4.02 6.74
N ARG A 63 -0.93 -4.62 7.02
CA ARG A 63 -0.87 -5.98 7.59
C ARG A 63 -1.35 -5.96 9.04
N LEU A 64 -1.92 -7.08 9.48
CA LEU A 64 -2.39 -7.28 10.86
C LEU A 64 -1.31 -6.95 11.92
N SER A 65 -0.04 -7.19 11.59
CA SER A 65 1.11 -6.87 12.44
C SER A 65 1.25 -5.38 12.76
N GLY A 66 0.87 -4.49 11.84
CA GLY A 66 0.84 -3.05 12.09
C GLY A 66 -0.26 -2.65 13.09
N LEU A 67 -1.36 -3.40 13.12
CA LEU A 67 -2.47 -3.13 14.03
C LEU A 67 -2.10 -3.48 15.48
N SER A 68 -1.38 -4.60 15.70
CA SER A 68 -0.90 -4.99 17.04
C SER A 68 -0.05 -3.90 17.66
N MET A 69 0.90 -3.34 16.90
CA MET A 69 1.79 -2.28 17.37
C MET A 69 1.02 -1.03 17.85
N VAL A 70 -0.05 -0.65 17.15
CA VAL A 70 -0.89 0.50 17.54
C VAL A 70 -1.69 0.16 18.80
N VAL A 71 -2.23 -1.05 18.90
CA VAL A 71 -2.97 -1.50 20.09
C VAL A 71 -2.04 -1.53 21.31
N ASP A 72 -0.83 -2.06 21.16
CA ASP A 72 0.17 -2.11 22.23
C ASP A 72 0.57 -0.70 22.69
N PHE A 73 0.79 0.23 21.75
CA PHE A 73 1.04 1.64 22.08
C PHE A 73 -0.11 2.31 22.84
N VAL A 74 -1.37 2.04 22.45
CA VAL A 74 -2.55 2.64 23.11
C VAL A 74 -2.83 2.02 24.48
N LEU A 75 -2.59 0.72 24.64
CA LEU A 75 -2.88 -0.02 25.88
C LEU A 75 -1.71 -0.01 26.88
N SER A 76 -0.51 0.34 26.45
CA SER A 76 0.68 0.49 27.29
C SER A 76 1.47 1.74 26.88
N PRO A 77 0.91 2.94 27.09
CA PRO A 77 1.68 4.16 26.95
C PRO A 77 2.62 4.25 28.14
N ASP A 78 3.93 4.15 27.90
CA ASP A 78 4.94 4.58 28.87
C ASP A 78 4.78 6.08 29.20
#